data_AF-A0A1V5NR59-F1
#
_entry.id   AF-A0A1V5NR59-F1
#
_cell.length_a   1.000
_cell.length_b   1.000
_cell.length_c   1.000
_cell.angle_alpha   90.00
_cell.angle_beta   90.00
_cell.angle_gamma   90.00
#
_symmetry.space_group_name_H-M   'P 1'
#
loop_
_entity.id
_entity.type
_entity.pdbx_description
1 polymer ?
#
loop_
_entity_poly.entity_id
_entity_poly.type
_entity_poly.pdbx_seq_one_letter_code
_entity_poly.pdbx_strand_id
1 'polypeptide(L)' 'MGKFSFDSLPDVVSPKDLIAAGFPGGKSGVYMLFHRADLPTIRHGKKLLVSKAALMALFGA' A
#
# COMPACT_ATOMS: atom_id res chain seq x y z
N MET A 1 -2.76 -0.47 -20.40
CA MET A 1 -2.63 -0.14 -18.96
C MET A 1 -3.00 -1.38 -18.17
N GLY A 2 -2.03 -2.01 -17.49
CA GLY A 2 -2.32 -3.15 -16.62
C GLY A 2 -3.20 -2.69 -15.46
N LYS A 3 -4.33 -3.38 -15.24
CA LYS A 3 -5.28 -3.04 -14.19
C LYS A 3 -4.65 -3.45 -12.86
N PHE A 4 -4.40 -2.49 -11.97
CA PHE A 4 -4.00 -2.78 -10.59
C PHE A 4 -5.04 -3.71 -9.93
N SER A 5 -4.57 -4.70 -9.18
CA SER A 5 -5.41 -5.58 -8.37
C SER A 5 -4.77 -5.76 -6.99
N PHE A 6 -5.61 -5.78 -5.94
CA PHE A 6 -5.15 -6.12 -4.59
C PHE A 6 -4.73 -7.59 -4.47
N ASP A 7 -5.20 -8.47 -5.35
CA ASP A 7 -4.89 -9.91 -5.31
C ASP A 7 -3.42 -10.21 -5.58
N SER A 8 -2.72 -9.33 -6.32
CA SER A 8 -1.29 -9.49 -6.59
C SER A 8 -0.38 -9.03 -5.45
N LEU A 9 -0.95 -8.43 -4.40
CA LEU A 9 -0.19 -7.96 -3.23
C LEU A 9 -0.01 -9.07 -2.19
N PRO A 10 1.15 -9.10 -1.51
CA PRO A 10 1.37 -9.96 -0.35
C PRO A 10 0.53 -9.51 0.86
N ASP A 11 0.39 -10.36 1.88
CA ASP A 11 -0.37 -10.04 3.10
C ASP A 11 0.20 -8.85 3.87
N VAL A 12 1.50 -8.63 3.79
CA VAL A 12 2.21 -7.47 4.33
C VAL A 12 2.77 -6.65 3.18
N VAL A 13 2.22 -5.46 3.00
CA VAL A 13 2.46 -4.59 1.85
C VAL A 13 3.40 -3.46 2.24
N SER A 14 4.42 -3.23 1.44
CA SER A 14 5.27 -2.04 1.50
C SER A 14 4.93 -1.04 0.38
N PRO A 15 5.41 0.21 0.47
CA PRO A 15 5.26 1.18 -0.61
C PRO A 15 5.80 0.67 -1.95
N LYS A 16 6.88 -0.14 -1.93
CA LYS A 16 7.48 -0.69 -3.14
C LYS A 16 6.57 -1.69 -3.83
N ASP A 17 5.85 -2.50 -3.07
CA ASP A 17 4.95 -3.52 -3.61
C ASP A 17 3.78 -2.87 -4.36
N LEU A 18 3.20 -1.81 -3.80
CA LEU A 18 2.14 -1.03 -4.47
C LEU A 18 2.63 -0.33 -5.72
N ILE A 19 3.85 0.25 -5.69
CA ILE A 19 4.45 0.87 -6.88
C ILE A 19 4.67 -0.18 -7.98
N ALA A 20 5.19 -1.36 -7.62
CA ALA A 20 5.42 -2.46 -8.56
C ALA A 20 4.11 -3.02 -9.13
N ALA A 21 3.05 -3.08 -8.32
CA ALA A 21 1.71 -3.47 -8.74
C ALA A 21 0.99 -2.42 -9.63
N GLY A 22 1.60 -1.24 -9.83
CA GLY A 22 1.01 -0.17 -10.63
C GLY A 22 -0.13 0.57 -9.92
N PHE A 23 -0.08 0.67 -8.58
CA PHE A 23 -1.08 1.40 -7.81
C PHE A 23 -1.20 2.87 -8.29
N PRO A 24 -2.43 3.39 -8.48
CA PRO A 24 -2.65 4.75 -8.95
C PRO A 24 -2.14 5.82 -7.95
N GLY A 25 -1.71 6.97 -8.47
CA GLY A 25 -1.15 8.07 -7.66
C GLY A 25 0.38 8.18 -7.68
N GLY A 26 1.05 7.23 -8.35
CA GLY A 26 2.51 7.26 -8.55
C GLY A 26 3.29 7.15 -7.24
N LYS A 27 4.63 7.28 -7.33
CA LYS A 27 5.51 7.09 -6.17
C LYS A 27 5.16 8.02 -5.01
N SER A 28 4.91 9.30 -5.28
CA SER A 28 4.61 10.28 -4.22
C SER A 28 3.29 9.95 -3.50
N GLY A 29 2.23 9.65 -4.26
CA GLY A 29 0.91 9.29 -3.70
C GLY A 29 0.96 8.03 -2.83
N VAL A 30 1.74 7.02 -3.25
CA VAL A 30 1.93 5.80 -2.45
C VAL A 30 2.63 6.11 -1.12
N TYR A 31 3.66 6.95 -1.10
CA TYR A 31 4.29 7.30 0.18
C TYR A 31 3.38 8.13 1.07
N MET A 32 2.60 9.07 0.51
CA MET A 32 1.61 9.83 1.28
C MET A 32 0.55 8.92 1.91
N LEU A 33 0.10 7.88 1.20
CA LEU A 33 -0.83 6.87 1.73
C LEU A 33 -0.31 6.22 3.02
N PHE A 34 0.97 5.86 3.07
CA PHE A 34 1.61 5.22 4.23
C PHE A 34 1.89 6.19 5.39
N HIS A 35 1.74 7.49 5.16
CA HIS A 35 1.83 8.52 6.19
C HIS A 35 0.48 8.98 6.71
N ARG A 36 -0.64 8.43 6.22
CA ARG A 36 -1.96 8.76 6.77
C ARG A 36 -2.12 8.20 8.18
N ALA A 37 -2.76 8.98 9.05
CA ALA A 37 -3.01 8.59 10.44
C ALA A 37 -4.07 7.49 10.59
N ASP A 38 -4.95 7.32 9.61
CA ASP A 38 -6.02 6.31 9.60
C ASP A 38 -5.58 4.97 8.99
N LEU A 39 -4.38 4.89 8.42
CA LEU A 39 -3.81 3.65 7.92
C LEU A 39 -2.83 3.11 8.98
N PRO A 40 -3.03 1.88 9.51
CA PRO A 40 -2.18 1.31 10.57
C PRO A 40 -0.83 0.85 10.01
N THR A 41 -0.02 1.82 9.59
CA THR A 41 1.31 1.59 9.03
C THR A 41 2.31 1.38 10.17
N ILE A 42 3.01 0.26 10.11
CA ILE A 42 4.08 -0.10 11.03
C ILE A 42 5.42 0.23 10.39
N ARG A 43 6.30 0.90 11.15
CA ARG A 43 7.68 1.10 10.75
C ARG A 43 8.56 -0.01 11.32
N HIS A 44 9.13 -0.83 10.46
CA HIS A 44 10.10 -1.86 10.82
C HIS A 44 11.49 -1.48 10.29
N GLY A 45 12.28 -0.84 11.15
CA GLY A 45 13.56 -0.22 10.77
C GLY A 45 13.37 0.90 9.75
N LYS A 46 13.90 0.71 8.53
CA LYS A 46 13.77 1.66 7.41
C LYS A 46 12.56 1.36 6.51
N LYS A 47 11.79 0.30 6.78
CA LYS A 47 10.64 -0.10 5.97
C LYS A 47 9.33 0.38 6.60
N LEU A 48 8.40 0.80 5.75
CA LEU A 48 7.00 1.02 6.09
C LEU A 48 6.21 -0.19 5.61
N LEU A 49 5.37 -0.74 6.46
CA LEU A 49 4.62 -1.95 6.22
C LEU A 49 3.18 -1.74 6.68
N VAL A 50 2.23 -2.28 5.93
CA VAL A 50 0.82 -2.28 6.30
C VAL A 50 0.22 -3.62 5.90
N SER A 51 -0.80 -4.10 6.62
CA SER A 51 -1.50 -5.30 6.18
C SER A 51 -2.33 -5.02 4.93
N LYS A 52 -2.37 -6.00 4.01
CA LYS A 52 -3.26 -5.97 2.84
C LYS A 52 -4.71 -5.76 3.25
N ALA A 53 -5.15 -6.42 4.32
CA ALA A 53 -6.50 -6.26 4.87
C ALA A 53 -6.82 -4.81 5.28
N ALA A 54 -5.89 -4.10 5.92
CA ALA A 54 -6.10 -2.69 6.28
C ALA A 54 -6.14 -1.78 5.04
N LEU A 55 -5.33 -2.05 4.02
CA LEU A 55 -5.42 -1.35 2.73
C LEU A 55 -6.78 -1.59 2.06
N MET A 56 -7.23 -2.83 1.98
CA MET A 56 -8.53 -3.20 1.41
C MET A 56 -9.68 -2.53 2.15
N ALA A 57 -9.65 -2.54 3.49
CA ALA A 57 -10.63 -1.85 4.33
C ALA A 57 -10.68 -0.33 4.08
N LEU A 58 -9.53 0.31 3.85
CA LEU A 58 -9.47 1.75 3.54
C LEU A 58 -10.13 2.09 2.20
N PHE A 59 -10.03 1.21 1.20
CA PHE A 59 -10.59 1.43 -0.14
C PHE A 59 -11.96 0.77 -0.36
N GLY A 60 -12.50 0.05 0.63
CA GLY A 60 -13.75 -0.70 0.51
C GLY A 60 -13.67 -1.84 -0.51
N ALA A 61 -12.47 -2.43 -0.68
CA ALA A 61 -12.15 -3.46 -1.66
C ALA A 61 -12.13 -4.87 -1.07
#